data_AF-A0A924IRM1-F1
#
_entry.id   AF-A0A924IRM1-F1
#
_cell.length_a   1.000
_cell.length_b   1.000
_cell.length_c   1.000
_cell.angle_alpha   90.00
_cell.angle_beta   90.00
_cell.angle_gamma   90.00
#
_symmetry.space_group_name_H-M   'P 1'
#
loop_
_entity.id
_entity.type
_entity.pdbx_description
1 polymer ?
#
loop_
_entity_poly.entity_id
_entity_poly.type
_entity_poly.pdbx_seq_one_letter_code
_entity_poly.pdbx_strand_id
1 'polypeptide(L)' 'MTYFPTLAPAIILFAHGSRDPLWRLPIEAVAAQMRIQQPGAAVLCAYLELCTPSLPEAAAQLIAEGASQVRVFPL' A
#
# COMPACT_ATOMS: atom_id res chain seq x y z
N MET A 1 9.87 29.15 -12.26
CA MET A 1 9.62 28.60 -10.90
C MET A 1 8.59 27.50 -11.06
N THR A 2 9.03 26.29 -11.41
CA THR A 2 8.15 25.14 -11.65
C THR A 2 7.74 24.54 -10.32
N TYR A 3 6.44 24.57 -10.02
CA TYR A 3 5.85 23.88 -8.88
C TYR A 3 5.98 22.37 -9.12
N PHE A 4 6.82 21.71 -8.32
CA PHE A 4 6.75 20.26 -8.17
C PHE A 4 5.74 20.01 -7.06
N PRO A 5 4.49 19.60 -7.37
CA PRO A 5 3.61 19.11 -6.32
C PRO A 5 4.38 18.03 -5.55
N THR A 6 4.29 18.04 -4.22
CA THR A 6 4.63 16.85 -3.46
C THR A 6 3.73 15.75 -3.98
N LEU A 7 4.30 14.85 -4.79
CA LEU A 7 3.57 13.70 -5.34
C LEU A 7 2.91 13.01 -4.16
N ALA A 8 1.61 12.76 -4.29
CA ALA A 8 0.88 12.11 -3.24
C ALA A 8 1.52 10.73 -2.98
N PRO A 9 1.70 10.35 -1.70
CA PRO A 9 2.60 9.25 -1.37
C PRO A 9 2.01 7.91 -1.84
N ALA A 10 2.85 7.08 -2.44
CA ALA A 10 2.55 5.68 -2.70
C ALA A 10 3.10 4.82 -1.53
N ILE A 11 2.23 4.03 -0.92
CA ILE A 11 2.47 3.33 0.34
C ILE A 11 2.03 1.87 0.20
N ILE A 12 2.88 0.96 0.65
CA ILE A 12 2.56 -0.46 0.82
C ILE A 12 2.64 -0.81 2.30
N LEU A 13 1.54 -1.33 2.84
CA LEU A 13 1.52 -2.01 4.14
C LEU A 13 1.85 -3.48 3.90
N PHE A 14 3.02 -3.94 4.35
CA PHE A 14 3.53 -5.27 4.06
C PHE A 14 3.45 -6.16 5.29
N ALA A 15 2.66 -7.22 5.21
CA ALA A 15 2.41 -8.12 6.33
C ALA A 15 2.69 -9.59 5.94
N HIS A 16 2.79 -10.50 6.91
CA HIS A 16 3.13 -11.90 6.61
C HIS A 16 2.10 -12.60 5.69
N GLY A 17 0.81 -12.32 5.89
CA GLY A 17 -0.28 -13.06 5.27
C GLY A 17 -0.64 -14.32 6.08
N SER A 18 -1.83 -14.87 5.82
CA SER A 18 -2.37 -16.00 6.58
C SER A 18 -3.38 -16.79 5.73
N ARG A 19 -3.63 -18.04 6.11
CA ARG A 19 -4.75 -18.83 5.55
C ARG A 19 -6.10 -18.42 6.13
N ASP A 20 -6.09 -17.79 7.30
CA ASP A 20 -7.30 -17.24 7.90
C ASP A 20 -7.74 -15.99 7.13
N PRO A 21 -8.91 -16.01 6.45
CA PRO A 21 -9.37 -14.89 5.65
C PRO A 21 -9.65 -13.62 6.47
N LEU A 22 -9.81 -13.74 7.80
CA LEU A 22 -10.06 -12.61 8.71
C LEU A 22 -8.77 -11.95 9.19
N TRP A 23 -7.62 -12.63 9.06
CA TRP A 23 -6.34 -12.13 9.56
C TRP A 23 -5.92 -10.79 8.93
N ARG A 24 -6.30 -10.54 7.68
CA ARG A 24 -6.00 -9.31 6.95
C ARG A 24 -6.79 -8.09 7.39
N LEU A 25 -7.91 -8.28 8.10
CA LEU A 25 -8.83 -7.19 8.44
C LEU A 25 -8.17 -6.03 9.19
N PRO A 26 -7.27 -6.24 10.18
CA PRO A 26 -6.61 -5.13 10.85
C PRO A 26 -5.68 -4.34 9.92
N ILE A 27 -4.98 -5.01 9.00
CA ILE A 27 -4.07 -4.39 8.04
C ILE A 27 -4.87 -3.55 7.04
N GLU A 28 -5.95 -4.11 6.50
CA GLU A 28 -6.86 -3.41 5.58
C GLU A 28 -7.55 -2.22 6.27
N ALA A 29 -7.87 -2.32 7.57
CA ALA A 29 -8.43 -1.22 8.35
C ALA A 29 -7.44 -0.05 8.49
N VAL A 30 -6.14 -0.33 8.72
CA VAL A 30 -5.10 0.71 8.71
C VAL A 30 -5.02 1.38 7.34
N ALA A 31 -5.00 0.62 6.25
CA ALA A 31 -4.99 1.19 4.90
C ALA A 31 -6.20 2.09 4.64
N ALA A 32 -7.40 1.66 5.06
CA ALA A 32 -8.62 2.46 4.93
C ALA A 32 -8.52 3.78 5.71
N GLN A 33 -8.02 3.76 6.95
CA GLN A 33 -7.83 4.96 7.75
C GLN A 33 -6.80 5.92 7.14
N MET A 34 -5.71 5.41 6.57
CA MET A 34 -4.71 6.25 5.89
C MET A 34 -5.30 6.96 4.67
N ARG A 35 -6.11 6.26 3.86
CA ARG A 35 -6.79 6.87 2.70
C ARG A 35 -7.79 7.96 3.11
N ILE A 36 -8.45 7.81 4.26
CA ILE A 36 -9.35 8.85 4.81
C ILE A 36 -8.55 10.08 5.24
N GLN A 37 -7.46 9.88 5.99
CA GLN A 37 -6.64 10.97 6.51
C GLN A 37 -5.85 11.70 5.41
N GLN A 38 -5.50 10.99 4.34
CA GLN A 38 -4.77 11.55 3.22
C GLN A 38 -5.38 11.07 1.88
N PRO A 39 -6.44 11.72 1.38
CA PRO A 39 -7.17 11.29 0.18
C PRO A 39 -6.36 11.19 -1.10
N GLY A 40 -5.20 11.86 -1.17
CA GLY A 40 -4.29 11.73 -2.31
C GLY A 40 -3.36 10.51 -2.24
N ALA A 41 -3.18 9.89 -1.06
CA ALA A 41 -2.24 8.80 -0.90
C ALA A 41 -2.73 7.51 -1.59
N ALA A 42 -1.88 6.92 -2.41
CA ALA A 42 -2.09 5.58 -2.95
C ALA A 42 -1.59 4.56 -1.93
N VAL A 43 -2.50 3.95 -1.17
CA VAL A 43 -2.16 2.96 -0.14
C VAL A 43 -2.61 1.58 -0.61
N LEU A 44 -1.74 0.59 -0.60
CA LEU A 44 -2.05 -0.82 -0.86
C LEU A 44 -1.58 -1.70 0.28
N CYS A 45 -2.25 -2.84 0.48
CA CYS A 45 -1.76 -3.90 1.34
C CYS A 45 -1.03 -4.93 0.47
N ALA A 46 0.06 -5.50 0.96
CA ALA A 46 0.75 -6.61 0.33
C ALA A 46 1.12 -7.67 1.36
N TYR A 47 1.26 -8.91 0.92
CA TYR A 47 1.47 -10.05 1.81
C TYR A 47 2.69 -10.87 1.36
N LEU A 48 3.46 -11.36 2.33
CA LEU A 48 4.65 -12.18 2.03
C LEU A 48 4.26 -13.53 1.42
N GLU A 49 3.23 -14.15 1.97
CA GLU A 49 2.75 -15.47 1.56
C GLU A 49 1.26 -15.63 1.88
N LEU A 50 0.66 -16.72 1.36
CA LEU A 50 -0.71 -17.18 1.68
C LEU A 50 -1.86 -16.23 1.29
N CYS A 51 -1.56 -15.00 0.91
CA CYS A 51 -2.50 -13.95 0.52
C CYS A 51 -1.95 -13.18 -0.68
N THR A 52 -2.86 -12.56 -1.43
CA THR A 52 -2.54 -11.66 -2.54
C THR A 52 -3.10 -10.26 -2.24
N PRO A 53 -2.49 -9.19 -2.76
CA PRO A 53 -1.31 -9.20 -3.64
C PRO A 53 0.00 -9.41 -2.88
N SER A 54 1.00 -9.95 -3.57
CA SER A 54 2.39 -9.98 -3.11
C SER A 54 3.02 -8.58 -3.20
N LEU A 55 4.18 -8.39 -2.54
CA LEU A 55 4.89 -7.11 -2.58
C LEU A 55 5.25 -6.67 -4.02
N PRO A 56 5.79 -7.55 -4.90
CA PRO A 56 6.05 -7.17 -6.30
C PRO A 56 4.79 -6.77 -7.07
N GLU A 57 3.66 -7.45 -6.85
CA GLU A 57 2.39 -7.12 -7.52
C GLU A 57 1.85 -5.75 -7.08
N ALA A 58 1.85 -5.48 -5.78
CA ALA A 58 1.43 -4.18 -5.26
C ALA A 58 2.37 -3.06 -5.72
N ALA A 59 3.68 -3.29 -5.75
CA ALA A 59 4.64 -2.32 -6.26
C ALA A 59 4.46 -2.07 -7.77
N ALA A 60 4.25 -3.12 -8.57
CA ALA A 60 4.00 -3.00 -10.00
C ALA A 60 2.72 -2.18 -10.28
N GLN A 61 1.67 -2.39 -9.48
CA GLN A 61 0.45 -1.58 -9.57
C GLN A 61 0.74 -0.10 -9.31
N LEU A 62 1.43 0.24 -8.21
CA LEU A 62 1.74 1.63 -7.88
C LEU A 62 2.65 2.29 -8.94
N ILE A 63 3.61 1.54 -9.49
CA ILE A 63 4.47 2.02 -10.58
C ILE A 63 3.64 2.30 -11.84
N ALA A 64 2.70 1.42 -12.19
CA ALA A 64 1.80 1.63 -13.32
C ALA A 64 0.87 2.85 -13.12
N GLU A 65 0.55 3.18 -11.86
CA GLU A 65 -0.19 4.39 -11.47
C GLU A 65 0.69 5.66 -11.43
N GLY A 66 1.99 5.55 -11.75
CA GLY A 66 2.92 6.68 -11.87
C GLY A 66 3.76 6.95 -10.63
N ALA A 67 3.79 6.04 -9.65
CA ALA A 67 4.64 6.20 -8.48
C ALA A 67 6.13 6.10 -8.86
N SER A 68 6.88 7.17 -8.60
CA SER A 68 8.34 7.21 -8.70
C SER A 68 9.05 6.84 -7.40
N GLN A 69 8.32 6.81 -6.28
CA GLN A 69 8.79 6.39 -4.96
C GLN A 69 7.67 5.62 -4.26
N VAL A 70 8.01 4.48 -3.66
CA VAL A 70 7.09 3.67 -2.85
C VAL A 70 7.65 3.53 -1.44
N ARG A 71 6.82 3.77 -0.43
CA ARG A 71 7.17 3.58 0.99
C ARG A 71 6.58 2.27 1.49
N VAL A 72 7.41 1.39 2.02
CA VAL A 72 6.98 0.09 2.54
C VAL A 72 7.04 0.12 4.06
N PHE A 73 5.93 -0.22 4.71
CA PHE A 73 5.83 -0.34 6.16
C PHE A 73 5.59 -1.80 6.52
N PRO A 74 6.52 -2.47 7.21
CA PRO A 74 6.28 -3.80 7.76
C PRO A 74 5.30 -3.72 8.94
N LEU A 75 4.33 -4.64 8.99
CA LEU A 75 3.31 -4.77 10.03
C LEU A 75 3.28 -6.17 10.64
#